data_AF-M2UM80-F1
#
_entry.id   AF-M2UM80-F1
#
_cell.length_a   1.000
_cell.length_b   1.000
_cell.length_c   1.000
_cell.angle_alpha   90.00
_cell.angle_beta   90.00
_cell.angle_gamma   90.00
#
_symmetry.space_group_name_H-M   'P 1'
#
loop_
_entity.id
_entity.type
_entity.pdbx_description
1 polymer ?
#
loop_
_entity_poly.entity_id
_entity_poly.type
_entity_poly.pdbx_seq_one_letter_code
_entity_poly.pdbx_strand_id
1 'polypeptide(L)'
;MSDREFGGNDDLSLPKATVQKIVQDILASEPGMTFAKDSRDLLIECCVEFITLISSEANEIAEKDAKKTIACEHVKAALEELDFGDYVPAILDVAQDYKKQQQNREKKQTKIEQSGMTEEQLIAAQEELFKNATSKFNAPSQ
;
A
#
# COMPACT_ATOMS: atom_id res chain seq x y z
N MET A 1 -15.91 -24.04 -9.46
CA MET A 1 -15.33 -23.31 -8.31
C MET A 1 -16.19 -22.08 -8.10
N SER A 2 -16.42 -21.62 -6.87
CA SER A 2 -17.45 -20.61 -6.57
C SER A 2 -17.21 -19.31 -7.35
N ASP A 3 -18.07 -19.05 -8.34
CA ASP A 3 -18.38 -17.71 -8.82
C ASP A 3 -18.89 -16.90 -7.62
N ARG A 4 -17.96 -16.21 -6.97
CA ARG A 4 -18.28 -15.24 -5.95
C ARG A 4 -18.44 -13.93 -6.71
N GLU A 5 -19.68 -13.63 -7.11
CA GLU A 5 -20.01 -12.33 -7.66
C GLU A 5 -19.59 -11.27 -6.64
N PHE A 6 -18.53 -10.53 -6.98
CA PHE A 6 -18.13 -9.35 -6.22
C PHE A 6 -19.29 -8.36 -6.30
N GLY A 7 -19.72 -7.85 -5.14
CA GLY A 7 -20.79 -6.87 -5.03
C GLY A 7 -20.60 -5.71 -6.00
N GLY A 8 -21.70 -5.20 -6.53
CA GLY A 8 -21.76 -4.33 -7.71
C GLY A 8 -20.68 -3.24 -7.79
N ASN A 9 -20.26 -2.99 -9.04
CA ASN A 9 -19.20 -2.07 -9.46
C ASN A 9 -19.29 -0.65 -8.85
N ASP A 10 -20.43 -0.25 -8.29
CA ASP A 10 -20.64 1.03 -7.62
C ASP A 10 -19.94 1.17 -6.25
N ASP A 11 -19.58 0.07 -5.56
CA ASP A 11 -18.92 0.14 -4.24
C ASP A 11 -17.38 0.23 -4.34
N LEU A 12 -16.80 -0.12 -5.50
CA LEU A 12 -15.36 -0.19 -5.72
C LEU A 12 -14.92 0.84 -6.78
N SER A 13 -14.75 2.10 -6.35
CA SER A 13 -14.33 3.20 -7.23
C SER A 13 -13.12 3.96 -6.70
N LEU A 14 -12.31 4.53 -7.60
CA LEU A 14 -11.20 5.39 -7.24
C LEU A 14 -11.71 6.75 -6.73
N PRO A 15 -11.03 7.38 -5.73
CA PRO A 15 -11.44 8.68 -5.24
C PRO A 15 -11.43 9.74 -6.35
N LYS A 16 -12.61 10.31 -6.66
CA LYS A 16 -12.78 11.28 -7.76
C LYS A 16 -11.81 12.47 -7.67
N ALA A 17 -11.51 12.93 -6.45
CA ALA A 17 -10.58 14.03 -6.21
C ALA A 17 -9.14 13.68 -6.61
N THR A 18 -8.70 12.45 -6.34
CA THR A 18 -7.36 11.97 -6.69
C THR A 18 -7.20 11.89 -8.21
N VAL A 19 -8.17 11.26 -8.88
CA VAL A 19 -8.16 11.16 -10.36
C VAL A 19 -8.20 12.56 -10.98
N GLN A 20 -9.05 13.46 -10.46
CA GLN A 20 -9.11 14.84 -10.93
C GLN A 20 -7.77 15.57 -10.80
N LYS A 21 -7.08 15.41 -9.67
CA LYS A 21 -5.78 16.03 -9.45
C LYS A 21 -4.75 15.52 -10.46
N ILE A 22 -4.67 14.21 -10.68
CA ILE A 22 -3.75 13.61 -11.66
C ILE A 22 -4.01 14.17 -13.06
N VAL A 23 -5.28 14.21 -13.49
CA VAL A 23 -5.64 14.76 -14.81
C VAL A 23 -5.24 16.23 -14.92
N GLN A 24 -5.50 17.03 -13.87
CA GLN A 24 -5.09 18.44 -13.86
C GLN A 24 -3.56 18.61 -13.93
N ASP A 25 -2.81 17.77 -13.22
CA ASP A 25 -1.34 17.82 -13.23
C ASP A 25 -0.79 17.47 -14.63
N ILE A 26 -1.40 16.52 -15.35
CA ILE A 26 -1.06 16.20 -16.74
C ILE A 26 -1.39 17.37 -17.68
N LEU A 27 -2.60 17.94 -17.54
CA LEU A 27 -3.08 19.04 -18.36
C LEU A 27 -2.46 20.40 -18.01
N ALA A 28 -1.73 20.52 -16.89
CA ALA A 28 -1.11 21.78 -16.48
C ALA A 28 -0.10 22.32 -17.50
N SER A 29 0.42 21.44 -18.35
CA SER A 29 1.30 21.80 -19.48
C SER A 29 0.57 22.41 -20.68
N GLU A 30 -0.75 22.25 -20.77
CA GLU A 30 -1.59 22.64 -21.92
C GLU A 30 -2.61 23.74 -21.53
N PRO A 31 -2.23 25.04 -21.67
CA PRO A 31 -3.07 26.15 -21.22
C PRO A 31 -4.38 26.22 -22.01
N GLY A 32 -5.50 26.31 -21.28
CA GLY A 32 -6.84 26.42 -21.85
C GLY A 32 -7.52 25.08 -22.15
N MET A 33 -6.84 23.95 -21.95
CA MET A 33 -7.47 22.64 -22.04
C MET A 33 -8.31 22.37 -20.78
N THR A 34 -9.55 21.90 -20.97
CA THR A 34 -10.45 21.55 -19.87
C THR A 34 -10.85 20.09 -19.98
N PHE A 35 -11.09 19.45 -18.83
CA PHE A 35 -11.50 18.06 -18.76
C PHE A 35 -12.95 17.96 -18.26
N ALA A 36 -13.83 17.45 -19.12
CA ALA A 36 -15.25 17.37 -18.83
C ALA A 36 -15.54 16.41 -17.66
N LYS A 37 -16.63 16.68 -16.94
CA LYS A 37 -17.06 15.83 -15.81
C LYS A 37 -17.36 14.40 -16.27
N ASP A 38 -18.12 14.25 -17.34
CA ASP A 38 -18.54 12.94 -17.84
C ASP A 38 -17.32 12.12 -18.35
N SER A 39 -16.33 12.78 -18.95
CA SER A 39 -15.06 12.16 -19.33
C SER A 39 -14.27 11.65 -18.12
N ARG A 40 -14.39 12.32 -16.97
CA ARG A 40 -13.77 11.87 -15.73
C ARG A 40 -14.46 10.66 -15.13
N ASP A 41 -15.79 10.66 -15.11
CA ASP A 41 -16.54 9.52 -14.60
C ASP A 41 -16.24 8.28 -15.46
N LEU A 42 -16.19 8.43 -16.80
CA LEU A 42 -15.74 7.36 -17.71
C LEU A 42 -14.29 6.93 -17.46
N LEU A 43 -13.37 7.88 -17.27
CA LEU A 43 -11.97 7.55 -16.98
C LEU A 43 -11.84 6.71 -15.69
N ILE A 44 -12.63 7.01 -14.66
CA ILE A 44 -12.64 6.25 -13.41
C ILE A 44 -13.11 4.82 -13.66
N GLU A 45 -14.18 4.63 -14.44
CA GLU A 45 -14.64 3.31 -14.84
C GLU A 45 -13.55 2.54 -15.59
N CYS A 46 -12.86 3.19 -16.54
CA CYS A 46 -11.73 2.60 -17.24
C CYS A 46 -10.57 2.23 -16.31
N CYS A 47 -10.29 3.03 -15.28
CA CYS A 47 -9.26 2.69 -14.30
C CYS A 47 -9.61 1.47 -13.47
N VAL A 48 -10.88 1.29 -13.09
CA VAL A 48 -11.35 0.09 -12.39
C VAL A 48 -11.22 -1.13 -13.31
N GLU A 49 -11.66 -1.01 -14.56
CA GLU A 49 -11.51 -2.08 -15.55
C GLU A 49 -10.04 -2.43 -15.80
N PHE A 50 -9.16 -1.43 -15.87
CA PHE A 50 -7.72 -1.65 -16.00
C PHE A 50 -7.16 -2.47 -14.83
N ILE A 51 -7.55 -2.15 -13.59
CA ILE A 51 -7.13 -2.93 -12.41
C ILE A 51 -7.63 -4.37 -12.51
N THR A 52 -8.89 -4.57 -12.92
CA THR A 52 -9.49 -5.89 -13.10
C THR A 52 -8.79 -6.70 -14.19
N LEU A 53 -8.48 -6.08 -15.32
CA LEU A 53 -7.77 -6.69 -16.44
C LEU A 53 -6.39 -7.19 -16.01
N ILE A 54 -5.56 -6.30 -15.44
CA ILE A 54 -4.21 -6.66 -14.98
C ILE A 54 -4.27 -7.73 -13.89
N SER A 55 -5.23 -7.63 -12.96
CA SER A 55 -5.37 -8.60 -11.86
C SER A 55 -5.77 -9.98 -12.37
N SER A 56 -6.64 -10.05 -13.37
CA SER A 56 -7.10 -11.30 -13.98
C SER A 56 -5.95 -11.99 -14.71
N GLU A 57 -5.23 -11.26 -15.56
CA GLU A 57 -4.07 -11.80 -16.29
C GLU A 57 -2.95 -12.24 -15.33
N ALA A 58 -2.63 -11.42 -14.32
CA ALA A 58 -1.63 -11.78 -13.33
C ALA A 58 -2.05 -13.00 -12.48
N ASN A 59 -3.35 -13.19 -12.25
CA ASN A 59 -3.86 -14.39 -11.59
C ASN A 59 -3.69 -15.64 -12.47
N GLU A 60 -4.04 -15.56 -13.75
CA GLU A 60 -3.83 -16.67 -14.69
C GLU A 60 -2.36 -17.09 -14.77
N ILE A 61 -1.44 -16.11 -14.83
CA ILE A 61 0.01 -16.37 -14.83
C ILE A 61 0.45 -17.02 -13.51
N ALA A 62 -0.03 -16.53 -12.36
CA ALA A 62 0.27 -17.14 -11.06
C ALA A 62 -0.21 -18.59 -10.98
N GLU A 63 -1.41 -18.89 -11.50
CA GLU A 63 -1.98 -20.23 -11.54
C GLU A 63 -1.18 -21.16 -12.48
N LYS A 64 -0.76 -20.66 -13.65
CA LYS A 64 0.15 -21.38 -14.58
C LYS A 64 1.47 -21.75 -13.89
N ASP A 65 1.99 -20.87 -13.03
CA ASP A 65 3.20 -21.10 -12.20
C ASP A 65 2.95 -21.92 -10.92
N ALA A 66 1.74 -22.47 -10.74
CA ALA A 66 1.30 -23.22 -9.57
C ALA A 66 1.48 -22.46 -8.24
N LYS A 67 1.33 -21.13 -8.27
CA LYS A 67 1.38 -20.24 -7.11
C LYS A 67 -0.03 -19.86 -6.67
N LYS A 68 -0.27 -19.85 -5.35
CA LYS A 68 -1.54 -19.40 -4.74
C LYS A 68 -1.56 -17.92 -4.39
N THR A 69 -0.46 -17.21 -4.65
CA THR A 69 -0.29 -15.80 -4.31
C THR A 69 0.28 -15.09 -5.52
N ILE A 70 -0.39 -14.01 -5.94
CA ILE A 70 0.09 -13.15 -7.00
C ILE A 70 1.30 -12.38 -6.48
N ALA A 71 2.45 -12.57 -7.14
CA ALA A 71 3.69 -11.90 -6.86
C ALA A 71 3.96 -10.79 -7.89
N CYS A 72 4.94 -9.93 -7.61
CA CYS A 72 5.32 -8.83 -8.49
C CYS A 72 5.74 -9.30 -9.89
N GLU A 73 6.32 -10.50 -9.99
CA GLU A 73 6.73 -11.10 -11.26
C GLU A 73 5.54 -11.46 -12.16
N HIS A 74 4.42 -11.92 -11.59
CA HIS A 74 3.21 -12.20 -12.36
C HIS A 74 2.55 -10.91 -12.87
N VAL A 75 2.56 -9.83 -12.08
CA VAL A 75 2.07 -8.51 -12.54
C VAL A 75 2.95 -7.94 -13.65
N LYS A 76 4.28 -8.10 -13.53
CA LYS A 76 5.21 -7.71 -14.61
C LYS A 76 4.89 -8.47 -15.90
N ALA A 77 4.75 -9.80 -15.82
CA ALA A 77 4.46 -10.62 -16.98
C ALA A 77 3.11 -10.26 -17.61
N ALA A 78 2.07 -10.02 -16.80
CA ALA A 78 0.77 -9.56 -17.27
C ALA A 78 0.87 -8.23 -18.06
N LEU A 79 1.67 -7.27 -17.57
CA LEU A 79 1.90 -6.02 -18.30
C LEU A 79 2.62 -6.26 -19.64
N GLU A 80 3.55 -7.21 -19.71
CA GLU A 80 4.23 -7.56 -20.96
C GLU A 80 3.31 -8.29 -21.95
N GLU A 81 2.45 -9.20 -21.47
CA GLU A 81 1.50 -9.96 -22.31
C GLU A 81 0.36 -9.06 -22.84
N LEU A 82 -0.06 -8.05 -22.07
CA LEU A 82 -1.11 -7.10 -22.44
C LEU A 82 -0.60 -5.86 -23.19
N ASP A 83 0.66 -5.88 -23.64
CA ASP A 83 1.28 -4.77 -24.42
C ASP A 83 1.40 -3.44 -23.64
N PHE A 84 1.54 -3.53 -22.32
CA PHE A 84 1.87 -2.43 -21.40
C PHE A 84 3.33 -2.48 -20.92
N GLY A 85 4.23 -3.03 -21.76
CA GLY A 85 5.65 -3.22 -21.43
C GLY A 85 6.36 -1.92 -21.00
N ASP A 86 5.93 -0.78 -21.55
CA ASP A 86 6.47 0.54 -21.21
C ASP A 86 6.24 0.95 -19.74
N TYR A 87 5.28 0.32 -19.04
CA TYR A 87 5.00 0.58 -17.64
C TYR A 87 5.88 -0.22 -16.68
N VAL A 88 6.51 -1.30 -17.17
CA VAL A 88 7.33 -2.22 -16.35
C VAL A 88 8.44 -1.49 -15.59
N PRO A 89 9.22 -0.56 -16.17
CA PRO A 89 10.28 0.13 -15.44
C PRO A 89 9.77 0.90 -14.22
N ALA A 90 8.65 1.62 -14.36
CA ALA A 90 8.06 2.40 -13.27
C ALA A 90 7.53 1.49 -12.15
N ILE A 91 6.89 0.36 -12.51
CA ILE A 91 6.38 -0.61 -11.53
C ILE A 91 7.52 -1.28 -10.76
N LEU A 92 8.62 -1.63 -11.43
CA LEU A 92 9.78 -2.24 -10.76
C LEU A 92 10.46 -1.29 -9.78
N ASP A 93 10.54 0.01 -10.11
CA ASP A 93 11.08 1.02 -9.20
C ASP A 93 10.23 1.14 -7.92
N VAL A 94 8.90 1.23 -8.07
CA VAL A 94 7.95 1.24 -6.94
C VAL A 94 8.08 -0.03 -6.10
N ALA A 95 8.20 -1.21 -6.73
CA ALA A 95 8.36 -2.48 -6.03
C ALA A 95 9.69 -2.55 -5.25
N GLN A 96 10.76 -2.01 -5.81
CA GLN A 96 12.06 -1.93 -5.14
C GLN A 96 12.00 -1.00 -3.93
N ASP A 97 11.37 0.16 -4.07
CA ASP A 97 11.21 1.11 -2.97
C ASP A 97 10.32 0.57 -1.85
N TYR A 98 9.25 -0.15 -2.19
CA TYR A 98 8.46 -0.88 -1.21
C TYR A 98 9.31 -1.89 -0.42
N LYS A 99 10.15 -2.69 -1.10
CA LYS A 99 11.06 -3.64 -0.44
C LYS A 99 12.03 -2.94 0.53
N LYS A 100 12.61 -1.80 0.14
CA LYS A 100 13.48 -1.01 1.02
C LYS A 100 12.72 -0.51 2.27
N GLN A 101 11.49 -0.04 2.09
CA GLN A 101 10.66 0.45 3.19
C GLN A 101 10.26 -0.67 4.16
N GLN A 102 9.96 -1.87 3.67
CA GLN A 102 9.67 -3.03 4.51
C GLN A 102 10.87 -3.42 5.36
N GLN A 103 12.07 -3.49 4.78
CA GLN A 103 13.30 -3.76 5.53
C GLN A 103 13.54 -2.74 6.66
N ASN A 104 13.21 -1.47 6.43
CA ASN A 104 13.33 -0.43 7.45
C ASN A 104 12.28 -0.57 8.57
N ARG A 105 11.10 -1.11 8.27
CA ARG A 105 10.07 -1.42 9.29
C ARG A 105 10.48 -2.62 10.14
N GLU A 106 10.99 -3.68 9.53
CA GLU A 106 11.45 -4.88 10.25
C GLU A 106 12.65 -4.59 11.16
N LYS A 107 13.51 -3.65 10.77
CA LYS A 107 14.62 -3.17 11.60
C LYS A 107 14.19 -2.33 12.80
N LYS A 108 12.93 -1.88 12.89
CA LYS A 108 12.37 -1.31 14.12
C LYS A 108 12.03 -2.44 15.09
N GLN A 109 13.05 -3.16 15.53
CA GLN A 109 12.97 -3.99 16.72
C GLN A 109 12.44 -3.11 17.86
N THR A 110 11.52 -3.63 18.66
CA THR A 110 10.98 -2.86 19.77
C THR A 110 12.11 -2.49 20.72
N LYS A 111 12.06 -1.31 21.35
CA LYS A 111 13.08 -0.90 22.35
C LYS A 111 13.25 -1.94 23.47
N ILE A 112 12.20 -2.74 23.69
CA ILE A 112 12.15 -3.87 24.60
C ILE A 112 13.08 -5.00 24.12
N GLU A 113 12.97 -5.43 22.86
CA GLU A 113 13.83 -6.46 22.28
C GLU A 113 15.30 -6.00 22.14
N GLN A 114 15.54 -4.71 21.92
CA GLN A 114 16.89 -4.12 21.89
C GLN A 114 17.55 -3.98 23.26
N SER A 115 16.79 -4.10 24.36
CA SER A 115 17.32 -3.88 25.70
C SER A 115 18.32 -4.95 26.16
N GLY A 116 18.26 -6.15 25.56
CA GLY A 116 19.05 -7.32 25.99
C GLY A 116 18.71 -7.81 27.40
N MET A 117 17.67 -7.26 28.04
CA MET A 117 17.20 -7.63 29.37
C MET A 117 16.20 -8.79 29.28
N THR A 118 16.18 -9.62 30.32
CA THR A 118 15.12 -10.63 30.44
C THR A 118 13.77 -9.97 30.74
N GLU A 119 12.69 -10.68 30.47
CA GLU A 119 11.33 -10.21 30.79
C GLU A 119 11.19 -9.80 32.26
N GLU A 120 11.75 -10.60 33.17
CA GLU A 120 11.77 -10.32 34.62
C GLU A 120 12.49 -9.01 34.96
N GLN A 121 13.63 -8.73 34.32
CA GLN A 121 14.40 -7.50 34.52
C GLN A 121 13.63 -6.27 34.00
N LEU A 122 12.90 -6.42 32.90
CA LEU A 122 12.08 -5.35 32.33
C LEU A 122 10.88 -5.01 33.22
N ILE A 123 10.22 -6.02 33.78
CA ILE A 123 9.12 -5.84 34.73
C ILE A 123 9.62 -5.12 35.99
N ALA A 124 10.74 -5.56 36.56
CA ALA A 124 11.33 -4.92 37.73
C ALA A 124 11.69 -3.44 37.48
N ALA A 125 12.30 -3.14 36.32
CA ALA A 125 12.62 -1.76 35.93
C ALA A 125 11.36 -0.90 35.74
N GLN A 126 10.29 -1.47 35.17
CA GLN A 126 9.01 -0.79 35.00
C GLN A 126 8.33 -0.50 36.36
N GLU A 127 8.32 -1.45 37.28
CA GLU A 127 7.77 -1.28 38.63
C GLU A 127 8.52 -0.21 39.41
N GLU A 128 9.86 -0.18 39.32
CA GLU A 128 10.68 0.85 39.94
C GLU A 128 10.38 2.25 39.39
N LEU A 129 10.20 2.38 38.06
CA LEU A 129 9.78 3.63 37.43
C LEU A 129 8.43 4.12 37.94
N PHE A 130 7.44 3.22 38.09
CA PHE A 130 6.12 3.57 38.63
C PHE A 130 6.19 3.99 40.11
N LYS A 131 7.00 3.29 40.91
CA LYS A 131 7.23 3.66 42.32
C LYS A 131 7.86 5.05 42.43
N ASN A 132 8.90 5.32 41.65
CA ASN A 132 9.59 6.61 41.62
C ASN A 132 8.66 7.75 41.16
N ALA A 133 7.81 7.51 40.16
CA ALA A 133 6.81 8.49 39.72
C ALA A 133 5.78 8.78 40.82
N THR A 134 5.29 7.75 41.51
CA THR A 134 4.34 7.89 42.62
C THR A 134 4.96 8.68 43.78
N SER A 135 6.22 8.39 44.14
CA SER A 135 6.94 9.12 45.18
C SER A 135 7.16 10.59 44.83
N LYS A 136 7.49 10.91 43.56
CA LYS A 136 7.63 12.29 43.10
C LYS A 136 6.31 13.05 43.12
N PHE A 137 5.20 12.41 42.73
CA PHE A 137 3.88 13.02 42.75
C PHE A 137 3.39 13.32 44.18
N ASN A 138 3.71 12.44 45.13
CA ASN A 138 3.33 12.59 46.54
C ASN A 138 4.33 13.43 47.36
N ALA A 139 5.47 13.84 46.77
CA ALA A 139 6.41 14.72 47.45
C ALA A 139 5.83 16.14 47.50
N PRO A 140 5.86 16.82 48.66
CA PRO A 140 5.35 18.17 48.78
C PRO A 140 6.19 19.12 47.91
N SER A 141 5.52 19.94 47.10
CA SER A 141 6.16 21.02 46.34
C SER A 141 6.85 21.98 47.32
N GLN A 142 8.16 22.18 47.18
CA GLN A 142 8.86 23.30 47.83
C GLN A 142 8.51 24.61 47.15
#